data_AF-A0A7C9NL04-F1
#
_entry.id   AF-A0A7C9NL04-F1
#
_cell.length_a   1.000
_cell.length_b   1.000
_cell.length_c   1.000
_cell.angle_alpha   90.00
_cell.angle_beta   90.00
_cell.angle_gamma   90.00
#
_symmetry.space_group_name_H-M   'P 1'
#
loop_
_entity.id
_entity.type
_entity.pdbx_description
1 polymer ?
#
loop_
_entity_poly.entity_id
_entity_poly.type
_entity_poly.pdbx_seq_one_letter_code
_entity_poly.pdbx_strand_id
1 'polypeptide(L)'
;MVFPVIPILARDLAALGRVTEGTSAESVLRGVTEAIARGVPGCAGGTAELWMDDRVLLASSHSELIAVSDRERDLREGPSREALRSGRPIVVADVMRDQRWPRYAAAAVRHGVRSILVLPVEVDGAIVVIGLYGVRPGVFADHVALTELLREQVTVALANIWEFDDVLTGAAQMQEAMAGRALIDQAKGIIMQASGCSPEEAFDELRRISQHHQVKVADLAKLLVTEHQQKNAKN
;
A
#
# COMPACT_ATOMS: atom_id res chain seq x y z
N MET A 1 -8.41 30.48 -14.87
CA MET A 1 -6.95 30.72 -14.83
C MET A 1 -6.37 29.34 -14.69
N VAL A 2 -5.95 28.73 -15.81
CA VAL A 2 -5.53 27.33 -15.90
C VAL A 2 -4.39 27.12 -14.90
N PHE A 3 -4.49 26.15 -13.99
CA PHE A 3 -3.35 25.74 -13.17
C PHE A 3 -2.22 25.36 -14.13
N PRO A 4 -1.12 26.12 -14.25
CA PRO A 4 0.02 25.62 -14.98
C PRO A 4 0.53 24.47 -14.11
N VAL A 5 0.31 23.23 -14.56
CA VAL A 5 1.04 22.09 -14.02
C VAL A 5 2.51 22.48 -14.10
N ILE A 6 3.12 22.70 -12.94
CA ILE A 6 4.50 23.16 -12.90
C ILE A 6 5.34 22.01 -13.49
N PRO A 7 6.23 22.26 -14.47
CA PRO A 7 7.10 21.22 -15.04
C PRO A 7 7.86 20.42 -13.97
N ILE A 8 8.12 21.05 -12.83
CA ILE A 8 8.74 20.44 -11.65
C ILE A 8 7.84 19.37 -11.04
N LEU A 9 6.53 19.62 -10.87
CA LEU A 9 5.60 18.63 -10.31
C LEU A 9 5.53 17.38 -11.19
N ALA A 10 5.36 17.56 -12.51
CA ALA A 10 5.30 16.44 -13.45
C ALA A 10 6.62 15.63 -13.45
N ARG A 11 7.76 16.34 -13.40
CA ARG A 11 9.09 15.70 -13.32
C ARG A 11 9.29 14.92 -12.03
N ASP A 12 8.95 15.51 -10.89
CA ASP A 12 9.11 14.91 -9.57
C ASP A 12 8.24 13.66 -9.45
N LEU A 13 6.98 13.73 -9.89
CA LEU A 13 6.07 12.58 -9.91
C LEU A 13 6.55 11.48 -10.87
N ALA A 14 6.98 11.83 -12.09
CA ALA A 14 7.51 10.86 -13.04
C ALA A 14 8.80 10.18 -12.54
N ALA A 15 9.58 10.85 -11.68
CA ALA A 15 10.75 10.23 -11.06
C ALA A 15 10.37 9.12 -10.07
N LEU A 16 9.20 9.20 -9.42
CA LEU A 16 8.70 8.16 -8.52
C LEU A 16 8.37 6.86 -9.27
N GLY A 17 8.04 6.94 -10.56
CA GLY A 17 7.83 5.78 -11.41
C GLY A 17 9.10 4.98 -11.74
N ARG A 18 10.29 5.51 -11.46
CA ARG A 18 11.55 4.80 -11.68
C ARG A 18 11.89 3.98 -10.45
N VAL A 19 11.24 2.83 -10.33
CA VAL A 19 11.47 1.86 -9.25
C VAL A 19 12.87 1.25 -9.38
N THR A 20 13.65 1.32 -8.30
CA THR A 20 14.94 0.62 -8.14
C THR A 20 14.86 -0.40 -7.01
N GLU A 21 15.85 -1.30 -6.91
CA GLU A 21 16.02 -2.21 -5.78
C GLU A 21 15.87 -1.45 -4.44
N GLY A 22 14.91 -1.87 -3.60
CA GLY A 22 14.62 -1.25 -2.30
C GLY A 22 13.55 -0.14 -2.27
N THR A 23 12.89 0.15 -3.40
CA THR A 23 11.75 1.09 -3.43
C THR A 23 10.52 0.45 -2.80
N SER A 24 10.01 1.03 -1.70
CA SER A 24 8.78 0.56 -1.04
C SER A 24 7.58 1.45 -1.36
N ALA A 25 6.36 0.92 -1.18
CA ALA A 25 5.13 1.70 -1.26
C ALA A 25 5.18 2.95 -0.35
N GLU A 26 5.74 2.83 0.86
CA GLU A 26 5.89 3.96 1.77
C GLU A 26 6.76 5.09 1.19
N SER A 27 7.86 4.73 0.53
CA SER A 27 8.76 5.70 -0.11
C SER A 27 8.05 6.45 -1.23
N VAL A 28 7.27 5.75 -2.06
CA VAL A 28 6.49 6.37 -3.13
C VAL A 28 5.39 7.27 -2.59
N LEU A 29 4.62 6.82 -1.59
CA LEU A 29 3.60 7.66 -0.95
C LEU A 29 4.21 8.94 -0.37
N ARG A 30 5.37 8.83 0.30
CA ARG A 30 6.10 10.00 0.81
C ARG A 30 6.54 10.94 -0.31
N GLY A 31 7.13 10.40 -1.36
CA GLY A 31 7.53 11.15 -2.55
C GLY A 31 6.35 11.89 -3.20
N VAL A 32 5.18 11.26 -3.29
CA VAL A 32 3.95 11.90 -3.77
C VAL A 32 3.55 13.08 -2.88
N THR A 33 3.48 12.89 -1.56
CA THR A 33 3.10 13.97 -0.64
C THR A 33 4.04 15.17 -0.70
N GLU A 34 5.34 14.90 -0.84
CA GLU A 34 6.37 15.92 -0.98
C GLU A 34 6.28 16.67 -2.31
N ALA A 35 6.14 15.94 -3.43
CA ALA A 35 6.02 16.52 -4.76
C ALA A 35 4.79 17.45 -4.84
N ILE A 36 3.66 17.02 -4.28
CA ILE A 36 2.44 17.80 -4.19
C ILE A 36 2.65 19.07 -3.36
N ALA A 37 3.22 18.93 -2.16
CA ALA A 37 3.40 20.05 -1.24
C ALA A 37 4.32 21.14 -1.84
N ARG A 38 5.32 20.76 -2.63
CA ARG A 38 6.24 21.70 -3.30
C ARG A 38 5.73 22.20 -4.66
N GLY A 39 5.06 21.35 -5.41
CA GLY A 39 4.79 21.56 -6.84
C GLY A 39 3.40 22.10 -7.17
N VAL A 40 2.46 22.12 -6.21
CA VAL A 40 1.10 22.63 -6.44
C VAL A 40 0.95 24.04 -5.87
N PRO A 41 0.76 25.08 -6.71
CA PRO A 41 0.55 26.45 -6.25
C PRO A 41 -0.54 26.59 -5.19
N GLY A 42 -0.20 27.20 -4.05
CA GLY A 42 -1.15 27.46 -2.96
C GLY A 42 -1.52 26.24 -2.10
N CYS A 43 -1.02 25.04 -2.46
CA CYS A 43 -1.07 23.87 -1.60
C CYS A 43 -0.14 24.09 -0.40
N ALA A 44 -0.65 23.84 0.80
CA ALA A 44 0.10 23.93 2.05
C ALA A 44 0.59 22.56 2.55
N GLY A 45 0.07 21.48 1.98
CA GLY A 45 0.52 20.13 2.32
C GLY A 45 -0.33 19.06 1.66
N GLY A 46 0.14 17.82 1.76
CA GLY A 46 -0.55 16.67 1.19
C GLY A 46 -0.48 15.43 2.06
N THR A 47 -1.41 14.51 1.83
CA THR A 47 -1.43 13.16 2.38
C THR A 47 -1.56 12.15 1.25
N ALA A 48 -1.04 10.95 1.47
CA ALA A 48 -1.26 9.81 0.61
C ALA A 48 -1.53 8.59 1.49
N GLU A 49 -2.70 8.00 1.32
CA GLU A 49 -3.17 6.87 2.11
C GLU A 49 -3.40 5.67 1.20
N LEU A 50 -2.61 4.62 1.37
CA LEU A 50 -2.84 3.34 0.70
C LEU A 50 -3.72 2.46 1.60
N TRP A 51 -4.88 2.09 1.09
CA TRP A 51 -5.85 1.22 1.76
C TRP A 51 -5.70 -0.21 1.24
N MET A 52 -5.28 -1.12 2.12
CA MET A 52 -5.16 -2.56 1.87
C MET A 52 -5.91 -3.31 2.97
N ASP A 53 -7.05 -3.90 2.65
CA ASP A 53 -7.92 -4.59 3.61
C ASP A 53 -8.17 -3.75 4.89
N ASP A 54 -7.61 -4.18 6.02
CA ASP A 54 -7.73 -3.54 7.34
C ASP A 54 -6.55 -2.60 7.68
N ARG A 55 -5.58 -2.43 6.79
CA ARG A 55 -4.38 -1.64 7.01
C ARG A 55 -4.37 -0.40 6.13
N VAL A 56 -4.05 0.73 6.74
CA VAL A 56 -3.82 2.00 6.05
C VAL A 56 -2.38 2.43 6.25
N LEU A 57 -1.64 2.49 5.16
CA LEU A 57 -0.32 3.13 5.15
C LEU A 57 -0.50 4.59 4.81
N LEU A 58 -0.15 5.48 5.74
CA LEU A 58 -0.30 6.93 5.60
C LEU A 58 1.07 7.58 5.48
N ALA A 59 1.26 8.36 4.42
CA ALA A 59 2.29 9.37 4.32
C ALA A 59 1.66 10.76 4.43
N SER A 60 2.38 11.69 5.05
CA SER A 60 1.95 13.08 5.16
C SER A 60 3.14 14.01 5.11
N SER A 61 2.95 15.19 4.50
CA SER A 61 3.98 16.22 4.46
C SER A 61 4.19 16.89 5.83
N HIS A 62 3.19 16.89 6.72
CA HIS A 62 3.23 17.57 8.03
C HIS A 62 2.39 16.84 9.09
N SER A 63 2.78 16.93 10.36
CA SER A 63 2.10 16.27 11.48
C SER A 63 0.64 16.68 11.67
N GLU A 64 0.30 17.92 11.36
CA GLU A 64 -1.04 18.48 11.52
C GLU A 64 -2.06 17.78 10.61
N LEU A 65 -1.62 17.36 9.42
CA LEU A 65 -2.46 16.65 8.48
C LEU A 65 -2.67 15.19 8.90
N ILE A 66 -1.73 14.59 9.64
CA ILE A 66 -1.93 13.28 10.28
C ILE A 66 -3.10 13.38 11.27
N ALA A 67 -3.13 14.43 12.11
CA ALA A 67 -4.23 14.63 13.05
C ALA A 67 -5.59 14.84 12.35
N VAL A 68 -5.61 15.51 11.18
CA VAL A 68 -6.82 15.65 10.36
C VAL A 68 -7.27 14.31 9.78
N SER A 69 -6.35 13.52 9.22
CA SER A 69 -6.64 12.16 8.69
C SER A 69 -7.12 11.21 9.80
N ASP A 70 -6.44 11.18 10.95
CA ASP A 70 -6.85 10.40 12.12
C ASP A 70 -8.28 10.75 12.54
N ARG A 71 -8.56 12.06 12.59
CA ARG A 71 -9.88 12.52 13.00
C ARG A 71 -10.97 12.13 12.00
N GLU A 72 -10.68 12.18 10.71
CA GLU A 72 -11.59 11.69 9.67
C GLU A 72 -11.87 10.18 9.83
N ARG A 73 -10.84 9.37 10.11
CA ARG A 73 -11.00 7.93 10.35
C ARG A 73 -11.88 7.65 11.57
N ASP A 74 -11.62 8.34 12.69
CA ASP A 74 -12.41 8.19 13.92
C ASP A 74 -13.89 8.56 13.72
N LEU A 75 -14.13 9.66 13.01
CA LEU A 75 -15.48 10.15 12.75
C LEU A 75 -16.21 9.31 11.70
N ARG A 76 -15.47 8.59 10.84
CA ARG A 76 -15.98 7.85 9.67
C ARG A 76 -16.77 8.73 8.70
N GLU A 77 -16.52 10.04 8.71
CA GLU A 77 -17.08 11.02 7.78
C GLU A 77 -15.99 12.01 7.37
N GLY A 78 -16.05 12.47 6.12
CA GLY A 78 -15.07 13.41 5.56
C GLY A 78 -14.85 13.20 4.06
N PRO A 79 -14.05 14.08 3.44
CA PRO A 79 -13.82 14.07 2.00
C PRO A 79 -13.10 12.81 1.51
N SER A 80 -12.14 12.27 2.27
CA SER A 80 -11.43 11.02 1.95
C SER A 80 -12.35 9.81 2.07
N ARG A 81 -13.23 9.80 3.07
CA ARG A 81 -14.25 8.75 3.20
C ARG A 81 -15.26 8.76 2.05
N GLU A 82 -15.67 9.94 1.59
CA GLU A 82 -16.55 10.06 0.43
C GLU A 82 -15.85 9.71 -0.87
N ALA A 83 -14.59 10.09 -1.04
CA ALA A 83 -13.77 9.72 -2.19
C ALA A 83 -13.64 8.20 -2.30
N LEU A 84 -13.31 7.51 -1.21
CA LEU A 84 -13.25 6.04 -1.15
C LEU A 84 -14.58 5.39 -1.54
N ARG A 85 -15.71 5.92 -1.06
CA ARG A 85 -17.03 5.35 -1.34
C ARG A 85 -17.49 5.59 -2.78
N SER A 86 -17.19 6.77 -3.33
CA SER A 86 -17.69 7.20 -4.64
C SER A 86 -16.75 6.85 -5.80
N GLY A 87 -15.48 6.58 -5.51
CA GLY A 87 -14.42 6.42 -6.52
C GLY A 87 -14.12 7.71 -7.30
N ARG A 88 -14.60 8.87 -6.82
CA ARG A 88 -14.52 10.15 -7.54
C ARG A 88 -13.72 11.19 -6.76
N PRO A 89 -13.06 12.14 -7.47
CA PRO A 89 -12.42 13.27 -6.81
C PRO A 89 -13.44 14.11 -6.02
N ILE A 90 -13.05 14.54 -4.82
CA ILE A 90 -13.84 15.38 -3.94
C ILE A 90 -13.15 16.72 -3.77
N VAL A 91 -13.86 17.81 -4.07
CA VAL A 91 -13.36 19.18 -3.91
C VAL A 91 -14.16 19.88 -2.83
N VAL A 92 -13.44 20.54 -1.92
CA VAL A 92 -13.99 21.42 -0.89
C VAL A 92 -13.38 22.80 -1.12
N ALA A 93 -14.17 23.71 -1.68
CA ALA A 93 -13.71 25.06 -2.01
C ALA A 93 -13.46 25.91 -0.75
N ASP A 94 -14.30 25.79 0.27
CA ASP A 94 -14.09 26.41 1.59
C ASP A 94 -14.65 25.51 2.69
N VAL A 95 -13.77 24.94 3.51
CA VAL A 95 -14.15 24.05 4.62
C VAL A 95 -15.12 24.73 5.59
N MET A 96 -15.01 26.05 5.78
CA MET A 96 -15.91 26.78 6.69
C MET A 96 -17.33 26.97 6.14
N ARG A 97 -17.53 26.78 4.82
CA ARG A 97 -18.82 26.95 4.16
C ARG A 97 -19.44 25.63 3.72
N ASP A 98 -18.66 24.56 3.70
CA ASP A 98 -19.12 23.24 3.32
C ASP A 98 -19.86 22.55 4.48
N GLN A 99 -21.13 22.21 4.26
CA GLN A 99 -21.99 21.62 5.30
C GLN A 99 -22.07 20.10 5.26
N ARG A 100 -21.35 19.44 4.33
CA ARG A 100 -21.44 17.98 4.16
C ARG A 100 -20.96 17.20 5.39
N TRP A 101 -19.90 17.67 6.06
CA TRP A 101 -19.27 16.98 7.21
C TRP A 101 -18.87 17.98 8.31
N PRO A 102 -19.84 18.49 9.09
CA PRO A 102 -19.58 19.58 10.04
C PRO A 102 -18.59 19.20 11.16
N ARG A 103 -18.54 17.93 11.59
CA ARG A 103 -17.62 17.49 12.66
C ARG A 103 -16.18 17.39 12.14
N TYR A 104 -16.01 16.89 10.92
CA TYR A 104 -14.73 16.92 10.21
C TYR A 104 -14.28 18.35 9.96
N ALA A 105 -15.16 19.22 9.45
CA ALA A 105 -14.84 20.62 9.14
C ALA A 105 -14.30 21.37 10.36
N ALA A 106 -14.91 21.17 11.54
CA ALA A 106 -14.41 21.76 12.78
C ALA A 106 -13.00 21.28 13.17
N ALA A 107 -12.63 20.03 12.87
CA ALA A 107 -11.28 19.53 13.08
C ALA A 107 -10.28 20.12 12.08
N ALA A 108 -10.62 20.07 10.79
CA ALA A 108 -9.80 20.61 9.70
C ALA A 108 -9.48 22.10 9.90
N VAL A 109 -10.47 22.92 10.28
CA VAL A 109 -10.28 24.36 10.53
C VAL A 109 -9.34 24.64 11.71
N ARG A 110 -9.36 23.81 12.77
CA ARG A 110 -8.42 23.95 13.90
C ARG A 110 -6.97 23.75 13.50
N HIS A 111 -6.72 23.01 12.43
CA HIS A 111 -5.39 22.82 11.83
C HIS A 111 -5.13 23.76 10.65
N GLY A 112 -5.95 24.80 10.46
CA GLY A 112 -5.76 25.83 9.44
C GLY A 112 -6.19 25.44 8.03
N VAL A 113 -6.81 24.27 7.84
CA VAL A 113 -7.27 23.80 6.53
C VAL A 113 -8.50 24.60 6.09
N ARG A 114 -8.45 25.14 4.87
CA ARG A 114 -9.50 25.98 4.27
C ARG A 114 -10.00 25.48 2.93
N SER A 115 -9.20 24.79 2.15
CA SER A 115 -9.66 24.10 0.95
C SER A 115 -9.03 22.73 0.85
N ILE A 116 -9.74 21.78 0.24
CA ILE A 116 -9.32 20.38 0.14
C ILE A 116 -9.60 19.88 -1.27
N LEU A 117 -8.67 19.12 -1.82
CA LEU A 117 -8.90 18.23 -2.96
C LEU A 117 -8.50 16.84 -2.53
N VAL A 118 -9.40 15.87 -2.67
CA VAL A 118 -9.11 14.46 -2.45
C VAL A 118 -9.28 13.70 -3.76
N LEU A 119 -8.28 12.90 -4.12
CA LEU A 119 -8.25 12.11 -5.33
C LEU A 119 -8.07 10.63 -4.97
N PRO A 120 -9.10 9.78 -5.20
CA PRO A 120 -8.93 8.33 -5.15
C PRO A 120 -8.32 7.82 -6.47
N VAL A 121 -7.30 6.99 -6.34
CA VAL A 121 -6.60 6.31 -7.43
C VAL A 121 -6.64 4.82 -7.15
N GLU A 122 -7.29 4.06 -8.03
CA GLU A 122 -7.27 2.60 -7.98
C GLU A 122 -6.08 2.09 -8.79
N VAL A 123 -5.33 1.17 -8.20
CA VAL A 123 -4.20 0.49 -8.84
C VAL A 123 -4.30 -0.97 -8.38
N ASP A 124 -4.24 -1.95 -9.29
CA ASP A 124 -4.24 -3.41 -9.03
C ASP A 124 -5.02 -3.90 -7.79
N GLY A 125 -6.25 -3.42 -7.63
CA GLY A 125 -7.17 -3.82 -6.55
C GLY A 125 -6.96 -3.11 -5.20
N ALA A 126 -5.94 -2.27 -5.06
CA ALA A 126 -5.81 -1.36 -3.92
C ALA A 126 -6.24 0.08 -4.28
N ILE A 127 -6.63 0.85 -3.26
CA ILE A 127 -7.02 2.24 -3.44
C ILE A 127 -6.05 3.15 -2.69
N VAL A 128 -5.47 4.10 -3.42
CA VAL A 128 -4.68 5.20 -2.87
C VAL A 128 -5.50 6.46 -2.86
N VAL A 129 -5.59 7.10 -1.69
CA VAL A 129 -6.30 8.36 -1.51
C VAL A 129 -5.28 9.45 -1.31
N ILE A 130 -5.22 10.38 -2.26
CA ILE A 130 -4.31 11.51 -2.24
C ILE A 130 -5.09 12.75 -1.76
N GLY A 131 -4.70 13.31 -0.63
CA GLY A 131 -5.27 14.54 -0.08
C GLY A 131 -4.36 15.74 -0.34
N LEU A 132 -4.93 16.85 -0.79
CA LEU A 132 -4.26 18.14 -0.96
C LEU A 132 -4.99 19.17 -0.11
N TYR A 133 -4.22 19.97 0.62
CA TYR A 133 -4.77 20.90 1.62
C TYR A 133 -4.25 22.32 1.39
N GLY A 134 -5.15 23.29 1.40
CA GLY A 134 -4.82 24.72 1.28
C GLY A 134 -5.26 25.50 2.51
N VAL A 135 -4.49 26.52 2.87
CA VAL A 135 -4.82 27.46 3.98
C VAL A 135 -5.67 28.65 3.54
N ARG A 136 -6.04 28.70 2.26
CA ARG A 136 -6.97 29.68 1.69
C ARG A 136 -8.10 28.96 0.98
N PRO A 137 -9.30 29.55 0.87
CA PRO A 137 -10.36 29.01 0.02
C PRO A 137 -9.99 28.97 -1.45
N GLY A 138 -10.59 28.05 -2.20
CA GLY A 138 -10.60 28.03 -3.65
C GLY A 138 -9.26 27.66 -4.31
N VAL A 139 -8.27 27.16 -3.55
CA VAL A 139 -6.96 26.79 -4.11
C VAL A 139 -7.12 25.74 -5.22
N PHE A 140 -8.03 24.79 -5.07
CA PHE A 140 -8.22 23.68 -6.01
C PHE A 140 -9.45 23.85 -6.92
N ALA A 141 -9.88 25.09 -7.21
CA ALA A 141 -11.05 25.34 -8.04
C ALA A 141 -10.88 24.78 -9.48
N ASP A 142 -9.68 24.92 -10.04
CA ASP A 142 -9.31 24.42 -11.37
C ASP A 142 -8.39 23.20 -11.26
N HIS A 143 -8.96 22.11 -10.73
CA HIS A 143 -8.23 20.89 -10.34
C HIS A 143 -8.10 19.87 -11.46
N VAL A 144 -8.82 20.00 -12.58
CA VAL A 144 -8.99 18.92 -13.57
C VAL A 144 -7.64 18.43 -14.12
N ALA A 145 -6.80 19.35 -14.60
CA ALA A 145 -5.48 18.98 -15.12
C ALA A 145 -4.57 18.39 -14.02
N LEU A 146 -4.69 18.87 -12.79
CA LEU A 146 -3.93 18.35 -11.64
C LEU A 146 -4.38 16.94 -11.27
N THR A 147 -5.69 16.66 -11.28
CA THR A 147 -6.23 15.33 -10.95
C THR A 147 -5.85 14.29 -12.00
N GLU A 148 -5.87 14.65 -13.29
CA GLU A 148 -5.45 13.74 -14.36
C GLU A 148 -3.96 13.41 -14.24
N LEU A 149 -3.11 14.42 -14.07
CA LEU A 149 -1.68 14.23 -13.89
C LEU A 149 -1.37 13.33 -12.67
N LEU A 150 -1.97 13.65 -11.52
CA LEU A 150 -1.73 12.88 -10.30
C LEU A 150 -2.20 11.43 -10.46
N ARG A 151 -3.36 11.22 -11.07
CA ARG A 151 -3.88 9.87 -11.33
C ARG A 151 -2.90 9.08 -12.20
N GLU A 152 -2.51 9.63 -13.34
CA GLU A 152 -1.59 8.97 -14.28
C GLU A 152 -0.26 8.61 -13.60
N GLN A 153 0.38 9.56 -12.93
CA GLN A 153 1.71 9.35 -12.36
C GLN A 153 1.70 8.44 -11.13
N VAL A 154 0.68 8.54 -10.26
CA VAL A 154 0.57 7.64 -9.10
C VAL A 154 0.24 6.21 -9.52
N THR A 155 -0.63 6.03 -10.53
CA THR A 155 -0.90 4.70 -11.10
C THR A 155 0.38 4.06 -11.62
N VAL A 156 1.19 4.79 -12.42
CA VAL A 156 2.46 4.27 -12.94
C VAL A 156 3.44 3.95 -11.81
N ALA A 157 3.58 4.84 -10.83
CA ALA A 157 4.55 4.64 -9.75
C ALA A 157 4.24 3.44 -8.86
N LEU A 158 2.95 3.20 -8.56
CA LEU A 158 2.54 2.09 -7.72
C LEU A 158 2.47 0.76 -8.48
N ALA A 159 2.02 0.75 -9.74
CA ALA A 159 2.04 -0.44 -10.57
C ALA A 159 3.46 -1.01 -10.72
N ASN A 160 4.44 -0.12 -10.92
CA ASN A 160 5.84 -0.53 -11.00
C ASN A 160 6.38 -1.11 -9.67
N ILE A 161 5.85 -0.69 -8.51
CA ILE A 161 6.24 -1.29 -7.23
C ILE A 161 5.71 -2.72 -7.15
N TRP A 162 4.44 -2.95 -7.50
CA TRP A 162 3.88 -4.29 -7.40
C TRP A 162 4.43 -5.24 -8.45
N GLU A 163 4.71 -4.77 -9.67
CA GLU A 163 5.42 -5.57 -10.66
C GLU A 163 6.84 -5.90 -10.17
N PHE A 164 7.53 -4.96 -9.53
CA PHE A 164 8.87 -5.20 -8.99
C PHE A 164 8.85 -6.12 -7.76
N ASP A 165 7.86 -5.95 -6.87
CA ASP A 165 7.61 -6.84 -5.75
C ASP A 165 7.19 -8.23 -6.25
N ASP A 166 6.41 -8.37 -7.32
CA ASP A 166 6.05 -9.66 -7.93
C ASP A 166 7.23 -10.28 -8.68
N VAL A 167 8.15 -9.50 -9.24
CA VAL A 167 9.41 -9.99 -9.85
C VAL A 167 10.38 -10.46 -8.76
N LEU A 168 10.49 -9.73 -7.65
CA LEU A 168 11.31 -10.13 -6.49
C LEU A 168 10.67 -11.28 -5.70
N THR A 169 9.35 -11.28 -5.57
CA THR A 169 8.58 -12.38 -4.98
C THR A 169 8.56 -13.56 -5.95
N GLY A 170 8.64 -13.36 -7.26
CA GLY A 170 8.81 -14.42 -8.25
C GLY A 170 10.21 -15.06 -8.18
N ALA A 171 11.25 -14.26 -7.96
CA ALA A 171 12.61 -14.76 -7.72
C ALA A 171 12.73 -15.45 -6.35
N ALA A 172 12.10 -14.89 -5.31
CA ALA A 172 12.06 -15.46 -3.97
C ALA A 172 11.13 -16.69 -3.88
N GLN A 173 10.00 -16.73 -4.59
CA GLN A 173 9.12 -17.89 -4.74
C GLN A 173 9.76 -18.93 -5.64
N MET A 174 10.59 -18.57 -6.63
CA MET A 174 11.39 -19.54 -7.37
C MET A 174 12.48 -20.14 -6.48
N GLN A 175 13.18 -19.32 -5.67
CA GLN A 175 14.11 -19.80 -4.65
C GLN A 175 13.43 -20.61 -3.54
N GLU A 176 12.23 -20.22 -3.10
CA GLU A 176 11.44 -20.86 -2.05
C GLU A 176 10.70 -22.10 -2.58
N ALA A 177 10.31 -22.14 -3.85
CA ALA A 177 9.81 -23.35 -4.51
C ALA A 177 10.94 -24.34 -4.78
N MET A 178 12.15 -23.87 -5.12
CA MET A 178 13.33 -24.74 -5.24
C MET A 178 13.81 -25.26 -3.87
N ALA A 179 13.85 -24.39 -2.85
CA ALA A 179 14.18 -24.77 -1.47
C ALA A 179 13.09 -25.66 -0.85
N GLY A 180 11.83 -25.35 -1.12
CA GLY A 180 10.67 -26.14 -0.70
C GLY A 180 10.68 -27.52 -1.32
N ARG A 181 11.04 -27.67 -2.60
CA ARG A 181 11.15 -28.99 -3.25
C ARG A 181 12.29 -29.82 -2.65
N ALA A 182 13.44 -29.21 -2.35
CA ALA A 182 14.53 -29.90 -1.66
C ALA A 182 14.15 -30.33 -0.23
N LEU A 183 13.45 -29.49 0.53
CA LEU A 183 12.99 -29.81 1.89
C LEU A 183 11.88 -30.87 1.90
N ILE A 184 10.97 -30.83 0.92
CA ILE A 184 9.94 -31.86 0.72
C ILE A 184 10.60 -33.20 0.41
N ASP A 185 11.59 -33.25 -0.46
CA ASP A 185 12.31 -34.49 -0.78
C ASP A 185 13.07 -35.04 0.44
N GLN A 186 13.65 -34.18 1.28
CA GLN A 186 14.27 -34.61 2.56
C GLN A 186 13.25 -35.13 3.57
N ALA A 187 12.12 -34.44 3.74
CA ALA A 187 11.05 -34.87 4.64
C ALA A 187 10.43 -36.21 4.21
N LYS A 188 10.27 -36.42 2.89
CA LYS A 188 9.89 -37.73 2.33
C LYS A 188 10.89 -38.80 2.73
N GLY A 189 12.19 -38.55 2.61
CA GLY A 189 13.24 -39.48 3.05
C GLY A 189 13.15 -39.84 4.53
N ILE A 190 12.87 -38.87 5.41
CA ILE A 190 12.69 -39.10 6.85
C ILE A 190 11.48 -40.01 7.11
N ILE A 191 10.35 -39.76 6.45
CA ILE A 191 9.13 -40.56 6.61
C ILE A 191 9.32 -41.96 6.03
N MET A 192 9.97 -42.08 4.87
CA MET A 192 10.33 -43.37 4.29
C MET A 192 11.19 -44.20 5.24
N GLN A 193 12.18 -43.58 5.91
CA GLN A 193 13.02 -44.27 6.89
C GLN A 193 12.25 -44.68 8.15
N ALA A 194 11.31 -43.85 8.61
CA ALA A 194 10.54 -44.11 9.82
C ALA A 194 9.42 -45.16 9.60
N SER A 195 8.81 -45.16 8.42
CA SER A 195 7.59 -45.94 8.13
C SER A 195 7.80 -47.06 7.11
N GLY A 196 8.98 -47.13 6.47
CA GLY A 196 9.30 -48.16 5.47
C GLY A 196 8.48 -48.08 4.18
N CYS A 197 7.91 -46.91 3.86
CA CYS A 197 7.01 -46.72 2.73
C CYS A 197 7.73 -46.20 1.48
N SER A 198 7.03 -46.22 0.35
CA SER A 198 7.49 -45.64 -0.91
C SER A 198 7.53 -44.10 -0.87
N PRO A 199 8.29 -43.43 -1.76
CA PRO A 199 8.31 -41.98 -1.86
C PRO A 199 6.93 -41.36 -2.13
N GLU A 200 6.09 -42.03 -2.93
CA GLU A 200 4.73 -41.59 -3.23
C GLU A 200 3.86 -41.61 -1.97
N GLU A 201 3.89 -42.72 -1.21
CA GLU A 201 3.16 -42.87 0.06
C GLU A 201 3.63 -41.86 1.12
N ALA A 202 4.94 -41.59 1.18
CA ALA A 202 5.49 -40.58 2.10
C ALA A 202 5.01 -39.16 1.77
N PHE A 203 4.85 -38.84 0.48
CA PHE A 203 4.35 -37.54 0.06
C PHE A 203 2.85 -37.38 0.31
N ASP A 204 2.07 -38.44 0.09
CA ASP A 204 0.65 -38.45 0.42
C ASP A 204 0.42 -38.27 1.93
N GLU A 205 1.27 -38.87 2.76
CA GLU A 205 1.20 -38.70 4.21
C GLU A 205 1.55 -37.25 4.64
N LEU A 206 2.59 -36.63 4.06
CA LEU A 206 2.89 -35.20 4.27
C LEU A 206 1.69 -34.32 3.91
N ARG A 207 1.02 -34.63 2.79
CA ARG A 207 -0.15 -33.88 2.32
C ARG A 207 -1.34 -34.04 3.27
N ARG A 208 -1.58 -35.25 3.77
CA ARG A 208 -2.64 -35.56 4.73
C ARG A 208 -2.45 -34.79 6.04
N ILE A 209 -1.23 -34.78 6.58
CA ILE A 209 -0.89 -34.06 7.81
C ILE A 209 -1.02 -32.54 7.60
N SER A 210 -0.48 -32.03 6.49
CA SER A 210 -0.60 -30.62 6.11
C SER A 210 -2.07 -30.16 6.05
N GLN A 211 -2.96 -30.97 5.45
CA GLN A 211 -4.40 -30.67 5.40
C GLN A 211 -5.07 -30.71 6.76
N HIS A 212 -4.74 -31.70 7.60
CA HIS A 212 -5.30 -31.82 8.94
C HIS A 212 -4.95 -30.62 9.83
N HIS A 213 -3.74 -30.09 9.69
CA HIS A 213 -3.24 -28.94 10.46
C HIS A 213 -3.42 -27.58 9.76
N GLN A 214 -3.99 -27.56 8.55
CA GLN A 214 -4.18 -26.35 7.74
C GLN A 214 -2.90 -25.52 7.53
N VAL A 215 -1.74 -26.19 7.38
CA VAL A 215 -0.43 -25.57 7.10
C VAL A 215 0.07 -25.96 5.72
N LYS A 216 0.94 -25.18 5.08
CA LYS A 216 1.51 -25.54 3.77
C LYS A 216 2.44 -26.76 3.89
N VAL A 217 2.47 -27.63 2.88
CA VAL A 217 3.32 -28.85 2.86
C VAL A 217 4.80 -28.51 3.01
N ALA A 218 5.28 -27.42 2.41
CA ALA A 218 6.67 -26.98 2.52
C ALA A 218 7.05 -26.55 3.94
N ASP A 219 6.14 -25.88 4.66
CA ASP A 219 6.36 -25.46 6.05
C ASP A 219 6.40 -26.67 6.99
N LEU A 220 5.51 -27.64 6.76
CA LEU A 220 5.52 -28.91 7.48
C LEU A 220 6.80 -29.72 7.23
N ALA A 221 7.26 -29.79 5.98
CA ALA A 221 8.51 -30.46 5.62
C ALA A 221 9.71 -29.81 6.33
N LYS A 222 9.76 -28.48 6.37
CA LYS A 222 10.81 -27.72 7.08
C LYS A 222 10.82 -28.01 8.58
N LEU A 223 9.64 -28.09 9.21
CA LEU A 223 9.50 -28.42 10.62
C LEU A 223 10.04 -29.83 10.92
N LEU A 224 9.65 -30.82 10.12
CA LEU A 224 10.09 -32.22 10.27
C LEU A 224 11.60 -32.38 10.10
N VAL A 225 12.18 -31.74 9.08
CA VAL A 225 13.64 -31.76 8.85
C VAL A 225 14.38 -31.11 10.02
N THR A 226 13.88 -29.98 10.53
CA THR A 226 14.50 -29.28 11.66
C THR A 226 14.46 -30.12 12.94
N GLU A 227 13.32 -30.74 13.25
CA GLU A 227 13.20 -31.64 14.41
C GLU A 227 14.11 -32.88 14.29
N HIS A 228 14.21 -33.45 13.09
CA HIS A 228 15.07 -34.61 12.84
C HIS A 228 16.56 -34.26 13.00
N GLN A 229 17.00 -33.11 12.48
CA GLN A 229 18.36 -32.61 12.65
C GLN A 229 18.71 -32.33 14.12
N GLN A 230 17.77 -31.77 14.89
CA GLN A 230 17.98 -31.52 16.32
C GLN A 230 18.05 -32.80 17.14
N LYS A 231 17.31 -33.86 16.78
CA LYS A 231 17.38 -35.17 17.43
C LYS A 231 18.69 -35.89 17.11
N ASN A 232 19.17 -35.80 15.86
CA ASN A 232 20.45 -36.41 15.47
C ASN A 232 21.67 -35.69 16.04
N ALA A 233 21.58 -34.38 16.33
CA ALA A 233 22.68 -33.62 16.95
C ALA A 233 22.82 -33.83 18.47
N LYS A 234 21.84 -34.47 19.11
CA LYS A 234 21.82 -34.77 20.56
C LYS A 234 22.12 -36.24 20.88
N ASN A 235 22.26 -37.09 19.87
CA ASN A 235 22.72 -38.47 19.96
C ASN A 235 24.18 -38.57 19.51
#